data_AF-A0A397I9A4-F1
#
_entry.id   AF-A0A397I9A4-F1
#
_cell.length_a   1.000
_cell.length_b   1.000
_cell.length_c   1.000
_cell.angle_alpha   90.00
_cell.angle_beta   90.00
_cell.angle_gamma   90.00
#
_symmetry.space_group_name_H-M   'P 1'
#
loop_
_entity.id
_entity.type
_entity.pdbx_description
1 polymer ?
#
loop_
_entity_poly.entity_id
_entity_poly.type
_entity_poly.pdbx_seq_one_letter_code
_entity_poly.pdbx_strand_id
1 'polypeptide(L)'
;MVDWAAWKAGFVKKYCNTQWRNKWLRELENNHQRPGETVDAYYARFRRLVKRVNINVNQHKRLFIKGLLPHIHPELYRSVLGRYIYEMSGELYMSSKLI
;
A
#
# COMPACT_ATOMS: atom_id res chain seq x y z
N MET A 1 6.16 -31.87 -21.49
CA MET A 1 5.54 -30.56 -21.21
C MET A 1 6.00 -30.11 -19.84
N VAL A 2 6.67 -28.95 -19.74
CA VAL A 2 6.98 -28.38 -18.42
C VAL A 2 5.67 -28.09 -17.73
N ASP A 3 5.45 -28.67 -16.56
CA ASP A 3 4.28 -28.37 -15.75
C ASP A 3 4.33 -26.88 -15.38
N TRP A 4 3.44 -26.11 -15.99
CA TRP A 4 3.30 -24.68 -15.78
C TRP A 4 3.04 -24.36 -14.30
N ALA A 5 2.34 -25.25 -13.58
CA ALA A 5 2.10 -25.09 -12.16
C ALA A 5 3.40 -25.20 -11.36
N ALA A 6 4.25 -26.21 -11.64
CA ALA A 6 5.55 -26.36 -11.03
C ALA A 6 6.50 -25.18 -11.32
N TRP A 7 6.52 -24.68 -12.56
CA TRP A 7 7.32 -23.50 -12.92
C TRP A 7 6.84 -22.24 -12.18
N LYS A 8 5.52 -21.99 -12.16
CA LYS A 8 4.91 -20.86 -11.46
C LYS A 8 5.18 -20.93 -9.95
N ALA A 9 5.08 -22.11 -9.35
CA ALA A 9 5.38 -22.31 -7.92
C ALA A 9 6.86 -22.05 -7.61
N GLY A 10 7.79 -22.52 -8.46
CA GLY A 10 9.22 -22.24 -8.34
C GLY A 10 9.54 -20.75 -8.47
N PHE A 11 8.89 -20.06 -9.41
CA PHE A 11 9.03 -18.61 -9.58
C PHE A 11 8.55 -17.84 -8.35
N VAL A 12 7.33 -18.13 -7.85
CA VAL A 12 6.77 -17.51 -6.64
C VAL A 12 7.66 -17.80 -5.43
N LYS A 13 8.15 -19.03 -5.26
CA LYS A 13 9.06 -19.40 -4.16
C LYS A 13 10.38 -18.66 -4.21
N LYS A 14 10.93 -18.40 -5.41
CA LYS A 14 12.22 -17.72 -5.58
C LYS A 14 12.11 -16.21 -5.49
N TYR A 15 11.06 -15.62 -6.06
CA TYR A 15 10.94 -14.16 -6.26
C TYR A 15 9.83 -13.49 -5.44
N CYS A 16 8.81 -14.23 -5.00
CA CYS A 16 7.76 -13.74 -4.11
C CYS A 16 7.92 -14.29 -2.68
N ASN A 17 9.17 -14.49 -2.26
CA ASN A 17 9.47 -15.02 -0.92
C ASN A 17 9.28 -13.95 0.17
N THR A 18 9.23 -14.41 1.43
CA THR A 18 9.04 -13.56 2.61
C THR A 18 10.06 -12.42 2.70
N GLN A 19 11.28 -12.58 2.17
CA GLN A 19 12.30 -11.53 2.21
C GLN A 19 11.91 -10.33 1.34
N TRP A 20 11.40 -10.56 0.13
CA TRP A 20 10.91 -9.47 -0.73
C TRP A 20 9.71 -8.77 -0.12
N ARG A 21 8.78 -9.53 0.47
CA ARG A 21 7.63 -8.95 1.19
C ARG A 21 8.08 -8.12 2.38
N ASN A 22 9.06 -8.58 3.16
CA ASN A 22 9.62 -7.84 4.29
C ASN A 22 10.36 -6.57 3.83
N LYS A 23 11.08 -6.63 2.70
CA LYS A 23 11.72 -5.46 2.10
C LYS A 23 10.70 -4.40 1.73
N TRP A 24 9.64 -4.77 1.01
CA TRP A 24 8.59 -3.83 0.62
C TRP A 24 7.78 -3.34 1.82
N LEU A 25 7.58 -4.16 2.85
CA LEU A 25 6.95 -3.71 4.09
C LEU A 25 7.79 -2.64 4.79
N ARG A 26 9.12 -2.82 4.88
CA ARG A 26 10.02 -1.79 5.41
C ARG A 26 10.01 -0.52 4.58
N GLU A 27 9.97 -0.64 3.26
CA GLU A 27 9.85 0.50 2.34
C GLU A 27 8.54 1.27 2.59
N LEU A 28 7.43 0.56 2.81
CA LEU A 28 6.14 1.13 3.14
C LEU A 28 6.13 1.79 4.53
N GLU A 29 6.75 1.18 5.54
CA GLU A 29 6.80 1.70 6.91
C GLU A 29 7.63 2.98 7.06
N ASN A 30 8.62 3.14 6.18
CA ASN A 30 9.51 4.29 6.08
C ASN A 30 9.06 5.29 5.00
N ASN A 31 7.92 5.05 4.34
CA ASN A 31 7.40 5.94 3.32
C ASN A 31 6.73 7.14 4.00
N HIS A 32 7.43 8.27 4.01
CA HIS A 32 6.90 9.55 4.44
C HIS A 32 6.66 10.47 3.24
N GLN A 33 5.70 11.37 3.39
CA GLN A 33 5.49 12.49 2.51
C GLN A 33 6.71 13.40 2.57
N ARG A 34 7.23 13.77 1.41
CA ARG A 34 8.45 14.58 1.29
C ARG A 34 8.11 16.06 1.53
N PRO A 35 9.06 16.88 2.03
CA PRO A 35 8.88 18.32 2.10
C PRO A 35 8.50 18.89 0.72
N GLY A 36 7.42 19.68 0.65
CA GLY A 36 6.91 20.25 -0.61
C GLY A 36 6.12 19.28 -1.50
N GLU A 37 5.97 18.00 -1.11
CA GLU A 37 5.13 17.04 -1.85
C GLU A 37 3.65 17.25 -1.50
N THR A 38 2.76 17.18 -2.51
CA THR A 38 1.31 17.20 -2.29
C THR A 38 0.82 15.88 -1.70
N VAL A 39 -0.32 15.91 -0.99
CA VAL A 39 -0.91 14.68 -0.43
C VAL A 39 -1.25 13.67 -1.53
N ASP A 40 -1.68 14.14 -2.71
CA ASP A 40 -2.04 13.29 -3.85
C ASP A 40 -0.82 12.57 -4.44
N ALA A 41 0.30 13.27 -4.60
CA ALA A 41 1.55 12.67 -5.06
C ALA A 41 2.08 11.62 -4.07
N TYR A 42 1.99 11.94 -2.77
CA TYR A 42 2.30 11.00 -1.70
C TYR A 42 1.39 9.76 -1.75
N TYR A 43 0.07 9.95 -1.88
CA TYR A 43 -0.89 8.85 -1.98
C TYR A 43 -0.63 7.96 -3.21
N ALA A 44 -0.32 8.54 -4.37
CA ALA A 44 0.00 7.78 -5.57
C ALA A 44 1.21 6.86 -5.39
N ARG A 45 2.26 7.34 -4.71
CA ARG A 45 3.43 6.50 -4.34
C ARG A 45 3.05 5.41 -3.34
N PHE A 46 2.34 5.80 -2.29
CA PHE A 46 1.94 4.90 -1.22
C PHE A 46 1.06 3.76 -1.75
N ARG A 47 0.08 4.06 -2.62
CA ARG A 47 -0.79 3.07 -3.28
C ARG A 47 0.00 2.04 -4.11
N ARG A 48 1.07 2.46 -4.79
CA ARG A 48 1.94 1.52 -5.54
C ARG A 48 2.68 0.55 -4.63
N LEU A 49 3.08 0.99 -3.44
CA LEU A 49 3.76 0.15 -2.45
C LEU A 49 2.79 -0.83 -1.78
N VAL A 50 1.61 -0.35 -1.38
CA VAL A 50 0.56 -1.22 -0.81
C VAL A 50 0.18 -2.35 -1.77
N LYS A 51 0.06 -2.10 -3.08
CA LYS A 51 -0.24 -3.16 -4.06
C LYS A 51 0.77 -4.32 -4.04
N ARG A 52 2.01 -4.08 -3.60
CA ARG A 52 3.07 -5.10 -3.49
C ARG A 52 3.03 -5.84 -2.16
N VAL A 53 2.50 -5.21 -1.12
CA VAL A 53 2.44 -5.76 0.24
C VAL A 53 0.98 -6.00 0.59
N ASN A 54 0.54 -7.24 0.45
CA ASN A 54 -0.83 -7.62 0.81
C ASN A 54 -1.05 -7.40 2.33
N ILE A 55 -1.57 -6.22 2.69
CA ILE A 55 -1.83 -5.74 4.07
C ILE A 55 -3.32 -5.42 4.22
N ASN A 56 -3.82 -5.47 5.45
CA ASN A 56 -5.22 -5.19 5.72
C ASN A 56 -5.55 -3.68 5.69
N VAL A 57 -6.84 -3.36 5.57
CA VAL A 57 -7.36 -1.98 5.47
C VAL A 57 -6.95 -1.10 6.67
N ASN A 58 -6.88 -1.66 7.87
CA ASN A 58 -6.53 -0.89 9.08
C ASN A 58 -5.02 -0.54 9.11
N GLN A 59 -4.17 -1.48 8.70
CA GLN A 59 -2.74 -1.25 8.51
C GLN A 59 -2.48 -0.22 7.41
N HIS A 60 -3.22 -0.33 6.31
CA HIS A 60 -3.19 0.63 5.21
C HIS A 60 -3.46 2.05 5.72
N LYS A 61 -4.58 2.28 6.42
CA LYS A 61 -4.94 3.59 6.98
C LYS A 61 -3.88 4.11 7.96
N ARG A 62 -3.42 3.26 8.88
CA ARG A 62 -2.42 3.62 9.89
C ARG A 62 -1.11 4.07 9.26
N LEU A 63 -0.60 3.32 8.29
CA LEU A 63 0.66 3.62 7.61
C LEU A 63 0.55 4.90 6.76
N PHE A 64 -0.59 5.10 6.09
CA PHE A 64 -0.82 6.33 5.33
C PHE A 64 -0.75 7.56 6.23
N ILE A 65 -1.49 7.55 7.35
CA ILE A 65 -1.56 8.66 8.31
C ILE A 65 -0.20 8.89 8.98
N LYS A 66 0.51 7.82 9.36
CA LYS A 66 1.86 7.89 9.95
C LYS A 66 2.86 8.63 9.03
N GLY A 67 2.70 8.49 7.71
CA GLY A 67 3.63 9.08 6.75
C GLY A 67 3.33 10.53 6.36
N LEU A 68 2.17 11.09 6.74
CA LEU A 68 1.81 12.48 6.41
C LEU A 68 2.67 13.50 7.15
N LEU A 69 2.88 14.67 6.53
CA LEU A 69 3.61 15.76 7.18
C LEU A 69 2.84 16.30 8.40
N PRO A 70 3.51 16.65 9.51
CA PRO A 70 2.85 17.08 10.75
C PRO A 70 1.98 18.34 10.61
N HIS A 71 2.31 19.23 9.67
CA HIS A 71 1.61 20.50 9.46
C HIS A 71 0.42 20.38 8.50
N ILE A 72 0.10 19.19 7.99
CA ILE A 72 -1.16 18.98 7.28
C ILE A 72 -2.28 19.20 8.29
N HIS A 73 -2.95 20.34 8.11
CA HIS A 73 -3.88 20.91 9.07
C HIS A 73 -4.96 19.88 9.47
N PRO A 74 -5.37 19.81 10.76
CA PRO A 74 -6.45 18.93 11.24
C PRO A 74 -7.79 19.08 10.49
N GLU A 75 -7.98 20.17 9.76
CA GLU A 75 -9.18 20.42 8.95
C GLU A 75 -9.09 19.80 7.54
N LEU A 76 -7.90 19.77 6.93
CA LEU A 76 -7.60 18.97 5.74
C LEU A 76 -7.66 17.47 6.06
N TYR A 77 -7.29 17.08 7.29
CA TYR A 77 -7.35 15.71 7.77
C TYR A 77 -8.75 15.09 7.59
N ARG A 78 -9.84 15.82 7.85
CA ARG A 78 -11.20 15.25 7.80
C ARG A 78 -11.75 15.09 6.38
N SER A 79 -11.46 16.03 5.47
CA SER A 79 -11.95 16.01 4.08
C SER A 79 -11.06 15.17 3.15
N VAL A 80 -9.74 15.28 3.28
CA VAL A 80 -8.77 14.56 2.44
C VAL A 80 -8.67 13.10 2.85
N LEU A 81 -8.65 12.78 4.15
CA LEU A 81 -8.75 11.38 4.56
C LEU A 81 -10.10 10.80 4.24
N GLY A 82 -11.20 11.56 4.25
CA GLY A 82 -12.51 11.06 3.85
C GLY A 82 -12.50 10.43 2.45
N ARG A 83 -11.93 11.14 1.46
CA ARG A 83 -11.75 10.64 0.09
C ARG A 83 -10.83 9.42 0.03
N TYR A 84 -9.63 9.52 0.63
CA TYR A 84 -8.66 8.44 0.57
C TYR A 84 -9.09 7.19 1.35
N ILE A 85 -9.74 7.35 2.50
CA ILE A 85 -10.28 6.24 3.30
C ILE A 85 -11.38 5.53 2.52
N TYR A 86 -12.24 6.27 1.81
CA TYR A 86 -13.27 5.70 0.95
C TYR A 86 -12.65 4.91 -0.21
N GLU A 87 -11.69 5.50 -0.94
CA GLU A 87 -10.95 4.82 -2.03
C GLU A 87 -10.19 3.57 -1.51
N MET A 88 -9.51 3.68 -0.38
CA MET A 88 -8.81 2.56 0.27
C MET A 88 -9.78 1.44 0.66
N SER A 89 -11.00 1.76 1.10
CA SER A 89 -12.02 0.75 1.42
C SER A 89 -12.70 0.15 0.18
N GLY A 90 -12.93 0.95 -0.87
CA GLY A 90 -13.58 0.51 -2.11
C GLY A 90 -12.68 -0.37 -2.97
N GLU A 91 -11.39 -0.02 -3.09
CA GLU A 91 -10.43 -0.81 -3.88
C GLU A 91 -10.15 -2.18 -3.28
N LEU A 92 -10.14 -2.28 -1.94
CA LEU A 92 -9.94 -3.56 -1.25
C LEU A 92 -11.21 -4.43 -1.26
N TYR A 93 -12.41 -3.83 -1.23
CA TYR A 93 -13.69 -4.56 -1.39
C TYR A 93 -13.82 -5.18 -2.79
N MET A 94 -13.37 -4.49 -3.84
CA MET A 94 -13.35 -5.03 -5.19
C MET A 94 -12.26 -6.09 -5.37
N SER A 95 -11.10 -5.93 -4.71
CA SER A 95 -10.01 -6.91 -4.78
C SER A 95 -10.28 -8.19 -3.98
N SER A 96 -11.17 -8.17 -2.98
CA SER A 96 -11.56 -9.36 -2.20
C SER A 96 -12.71 -10.16 -2.83
N LYS A 97 -13.42 -9.61 -3.81
CA LYS A 97 -14.49 -10.31 -4.57
C LYS A 97 -13.98 -10.97 -5.86
N LEU A 98 -12.73 -10.71 -6.24
CA LEU A 98 -12.07 -11.26 -7.43
C LEU A 98 -11.10 -12.41 -7.10
N ILE A 99 -11.15 -12.94 -5.87
CA ILE A 99 -10.44 -14.16 -5.45
C ILE A 99 -11.48 -15.19 -5.02
#